data_AF-A0A8I2E575-F1
#
_entry.id   AF-A0A8I2E575-F1
#
_cell.length_a   1.000
_cell.length_b   1.000
_cell.length_c   1.000
_cell.angle_alpha   90.00
_cell.angle_beta   90.00
_cell.angle_gamma   90.00
#
_symmetry.space_group_name_H-M   'P 1'
#
loop_
_entity.id
_entity.type
_entity.pdbx_description
1 polymer ?
#
loop_
_entity_poly.entity_id
_entity_poly.type
_entity_poly.pdbx_seq_one_letter_code
_entity_poly.pdbx_strand_id
1 'polypeptide(L)'
;MTSATARRRLATAYLALRLTPGAKVRYVGTATRAHGPATVQPCACGICAADVLLGIPATRYELRTTEGLPTGVSHVRHTSVIPEPTEEERNYAAMRLSTKATAVYLRQLLRRTFPGVKFSVRCGPKRAKERYLERYEITVTWSGGPNRTAVATVTAPLLASYGSPEECRPAWVSVTVEGRRHYGEPSALAIHLNRTAA
;
A
#
# COMPACT_ATOMS: atom_id res chain seq x y z
N MET A 1 10.64 29.25 -16.31
CA MET A 1 10.09 28.08 -17.03
C MET A 1 10.79 26.82 -16.56
N THR A 2 10.18 26.05 -15.66
CA THR A 2 10.74 24.77 -15.18
C THR A 2 10.62 23.74 -16.30
N SER A 3 11.71 23.56 -17.04
CA SER A 3 11.81 22.61 -18.14
C SER A 3 11.37 21.21 -17.70
N ALA A 4 10.66 20.48 -18.55
CA ALA A 4 10.20 19.11 -18.30
C ALA A 4 11.33 18.18 -17.79
N THR A 5 12.58 18.49 -18.14
CA THR A 5 13.79 17.82 -17.62
C THR A 5 13.99 18.00 -16.12
N ALA A 6 13.67 19.15 -15.54
CA ALA A 6 13.74 19.41 -14.11
C ALA A 6 12.66 18.63 -13.34
N ARG A 7 11.44 18.57 -13.87
CA ARG A 7 10.35 17.73 -13.33
C ARG A 7 10.69 16.23 -13.40
N ARG A 8 11.29 15.78 -14.51
CA ARG A 8 11.75 14.38 -14.65
C ARG A 8 12.87 14.07 -13.65
N ARG A 9 13.87 14.96 -13.54
CA ARG A 9 14.96 14.83 -12.55
C ARG A 9 14.44 14.78 -11.12
N LEU A 10 13.48 15.63 -10.75
CA LEU A 10 12.85 15.61 -9.42
C LEU A 10 12.05 14.33 -9.17
N ALA A 11 11.28 13.84 -10.15
CA ALA A 11 10.52 12.59 -10.00
C ALA A 11 11.42 11.34 -9.86
N THR A 12 12.56 11.32 -10.56
CA THR A 12 13.53 10.22 -10.42
C THR A 12 14.39 10.36 -9.15
N ALA A 13 14.71 11.60 -8.73
CA ALA A 13 15.34 11.89 -7.44
C ALA A 13 14.42 11.56 -6.25
N TYR A 14 13.10 11.67 -6.40
CA TYR A 14 12.12 11.28 -5.39
C TYR A 14 12.10 9.76 -5.12
N LEU A 15 12.43 8.95 -6.14
CA LEU A 15 12.66 7.51 -5.99
C LEU A 15 14.05 7.21 -5.41
N ALA A 16 15.06 8.01 -5.74
CA ALA A 16 16.40 7.90 -5.16
C ALA A 16 16.40 8.20 -3.64
N LEU A 17 15.57 9.13 -3.17
CA LEU A 17 15.30 9.38 -1.74
C LEU A 17 14.78 8.15 -0.99
N ARG A 18 14.33 7.09 -1.69
CA ARG A 18 13.79 5.86 -1.08
C ARG A 18 14.79 4.71 -1.02
N LEU A 19 15.90 4.76 -1.75
CA LEU A 19 16.92 3.72 -1.70
C LEU A 19 17.88 4.02 -0.56
N THR A 20 17.56 3.49 0.62
CA THR A 20 18.45 3.57 1.77
C THR A 20 19.75 2.79 1.52
N PRO A 21 20.88 3.21 2.09
CA PRO A 21 22.09 2.41 2.10
C PRO A 21 21.81 0.99 2.61
N GLY A 22 22.21 -0.03 1.86
CA GLY A 22 21.94 -1.44 2.15
C GLY A 22 20.63 -1.99 1.59
N ALA A 23 19.78 -1.18 0.96
CA ALA A 23 18.56 -1.66 0.32
C ALA A 23 18.86 -2.73 -0.73
N LYS A 24 18.11 -3.84 -0.71
CA LYS A 24 18.20 -4.90 -1.73
C LYS A 24 17.65 -4.38 -3.05
N VAL A 25 18.38 -4.64 -4.13
CA VAL A 25 18.03 -4.22 -5.48
C VAL A 25 18.35 -5.31 -6.48
N ARG A 26 17.65 -5.27 -7.60
CA ARG A 26 18.00 -6.00 -8.82
C ARG A 26 18.67 -5.05 -9.81
N TYR A 27 19.85 -5.43 -10.29
CA TYR A 27 20.55 -4.69 -11.33
C TYR A 27 20.05 -5.05 -12.75
N VAL A 28 19.76 -4.05 -13.57
CA VAL A 28 19.25 -4.21 -14.95
C VAL A 28 20.09 -3.47 -16.00
N GLY A 29 21.26 -2.94 -15.64
CA GLY A 29 22.17 -2.29 -16.58
C GLY A 29 23.19 -3.25 -17.23
N THR A 30 24.13 -2.68 -17.99
CA THR A 30 25.14 -3.42 -18.76
C THR A 30 26.58 -3.27 -18.23
N ALA A 31 26.78 -2.51 -17.15
CA ALA A 31 28.10 -2.16 -16.62
C ALA A 31 28.77 -3.30 -15.84
N THR A 32 28.06 -4.40 -15.56
CA THR A 32 28.62 -5.61 -14.96
C THR A 32 27.93 -6.85 -15.52
N ARG A 33 28.68 -7.96 -15.58
CA ARG A 33 28.16 -9.30 -15.93
C ARG A 33 27.41 -9.96 -14.77
N ALA A 34 27.56 -9.44 -13.55
CA ALA A 34 26.84 -9.91 -12.37
C ALA A 34 25.40 -9.39 -12.41
N HIS A 35 24.53 -10.16 -13.07
CA HIS A 35 23.09 -9.95 -13.03
C HIS A 35 22.52 -10.76 -11.86
N GLY A 36 22.14 -10.09 -10.78
CA GLY A 36 21.67 -10.75 -9.57
C GLY A 36 21.24 -9.76 -8.49
N PRO A 37 20.73 -10.28 -7.35
CA PRO A 37 20.40 -9.46 -6.20
C PRO A 37 21.67 -8.82 -5.63
N ALA A 38 21.60 -7.52 -5.38
CA ALA A 38 22.68 -6.71 -4.84
C ALA A 38 22.13 -5.79 -3.77
N THR A 39 23.01 -5.12 -3.03
CA THR A 39 22.64 -3.98 -2.19
C THR A 39 23.26 -2.70 -2.75
N VAL A 40 22.65 -1.55 -2.44
CA VAL A 40 23.16 -0.24 -2.88
C VAL A 40 23.83 0.53 -1.75
N GLN A 41 24.88 1.28 -2.09
CA GLN A 41 25.44 2.32 -1.24
C GLN A 41 25.50 3.63 -2.03
N PRO A 42 25.28 4.80 -1.41
CA PRO A 42 25.55 6.08 -2.06
C PRO A 42 26.97 6.08 -2.61
N CYS A 43 27.15 6.56 -3.84
CA CYS A 43 28.48 6.64 -4.42
C CYS A 43 29.36 7.58 -3.61
N ALA A 44 30.50 7.08 -3.12
CA ALA A 44 31.45 7.84 -2.31
C ALA A 44 32.45 8.70 -3.12
N CYS A 45 32.27 8.82 -4.45
CA CYS A 45 33.15 9.69 -5.24
C CYS A 45 32.95 11.16 -4.84
N GLY A 46 34.00 11.98 -4.91
CA GLY A 46 33.95 13.37 -4.43
C GLY A 46 32.79 14.20 -5.02
N ILE A 47 32.41 13.96 -6.28
CA ILE A 47 31.29 14.65 -6.95
C ILE A 47 29.94 14.22 -6.34
N CYS A 48 29.69 12.91 -6.23
CA CYS A 48 28.44 12.41 -5.67
C CYS A 48 28.32 12.67 -4.17
N ALA A 49 29.43 12.62 -3.44
CA ALA A 49 29.48 12.97 -2.03
C ALA A 49 29.18 14.46 -1.80
N ALA A 50 29.72 15.36 -2.63
CA ALA A 50 29.41 16.78 -2.57
C ALA A 50 27.92 17.07 -2.82
N ASP A 51 27.31 16.43 -3.83
CA ASP A 51 25.87 16.54 -4.09
C ASP A 51 25.05 16.13 -2.85
N VAL A 52 25.38 15.00 -2.23
CA VAL A 52 24.70 14.50 -1.02
C VAL A 52 24.87 15.46 0.16
N LEU A 53 26.08 16.00 0.38
CA LEU A 53 26.36 16.99 1.44
C LEU A 53 25.58 18.29 1.24
N LEU A 54 25.27 18.66 0.00
CA LEU A 54 24.43 19.80 -0.35
C LEU A 54 22.92 19.50 -0.28
N GLY A 55 22.54 18.33 0.25
CA GLY A 55 21.14 17.91 0.38
C GLY A 55 20.51 17.46 -0.94
N ILE A 56 21.32 17.21 -1.99
CA ILE A 56 20.85 16.72 -3.28
C ILE A 56 20.82 15.18 -3.23
N PRO A 57 19.71 14.52 -3.62
CA PRO A 57 19.62 13.07 -3.59
C PRO A 57 20.69 12.38 -4.45
N ALA A 58 21.21 11.25 -3.95
CA ALA A 58 22.18 10.45 -4.68
C ALA A 58 21.59 9.91 -5.99
N THR A 59 22.15 10.32 -7.13
CA THR A 59 21.67 9.86 -8.46
C THR A 59 22.39 8.60 -8.96
N ARG A 60 23.49 8.24 -8.28
CA ARG A 60 24.36 7.10 -8.59
C ARG A 60 24.69 6.33 -7.32
N TYR A 61 24.85 5.02 -7.49
CA TYR A 61 25.08 4.07 -6.41
C TYR A 61 26.26 3.16 -6.74
N GLU A 62 26.92 2.70 -5.68
CA GLU A 62 27.79 1.53 -5.71
C GLU A 62 26.94 0.27 -5.49
N LEU A 63 27.25 -0.80 -6.23
CA LEU A 63 26.64 -2.10 -6.03
C LEU A 63 27.51 -2.98 -5.15
N ARG A 64 26.89 -3.62 -4.17
CA ARG A 64 27.51 -4.62 -3.31
C ARG A 64 26.78 -5.95 -3.40
N THR A 65 27.48 -7.05 -3.20
CA THR A 65 26.84 -8.36 -3.05
C THR A 65 25.91 -8.34 -1.83
N THR A 66 25.06 -9.35 -1.70
CA THR A 66 24.20 -9.52 -0.52
C THR A 66 25.00 -9.70 0.78
N GLU A 67 26.26 -10.12 0.69
CA GLU A 67 27.22 -10.24 1.80
C GLU A 67 27.96 -8.93 2.09
N GLY A 68 27.65 -7.85 1.35
CA GLY A 68 28.27 -6.53 1.54
C GLY A 68 29.62 -6.35 0.85
N LEU A 69 30.06 -7.30 0.03
CA LEU A 69 31.32 -7.21 -0.71
C LEU A 69 31.19 -6.33 -1.96
N PRO A 70 32.23 -5.60 -2.38
CA PRO A 70 32.18 -4.80 -3.59
C PRO A 70 31.97 -5.66 -4.84
N THR A 71 31.08 -5.23 -5.74
CA THR A 71 30.91 -5.87 -7.07
C THR A 71 31.89 -5.37 -8.12
N GLY A 72 32.76 -4.41 -7.76
CA GLY A 72 33.64 -3.72 -8.70
C GLY A 72 32.99 -2.58 -9.48
N VAL A 73 31.70 -2.28 -9.26
CA VAL A 73 31.00 -1.15 -9.90
C VAL A 73 30.56 -0.10 -8.89
N SER A 74 31.12 1.10 -9.03
CA SER A 74 30.91 2.23 -8.11
C SER A 74 29.98 3.33 -8.65
N HIS A 75 29.68 3.31 -9.96
CA HIS A 75 28.88 4.34 -10.64
C HIS A 75 27.71 3.75 -11.44
N VAL A 76 26.74 3.18 -10.74
CA VAL A 76 25.49 2.72 -11.34
C VAL A 76 24.43 3.81 -11.22
N ARG A 77 23.75 4.14 -12.33
CA ARG A 77 22.62 5.06 -12.29
C ARG A 77 21.44 4.41 -11.54
N HIS A 78 20.73 5.20 -10.75
CA HIS A 78 19.52 4.74 -10.06
C HIS A 78 18.49 4.08 -11.00
N THR A 79 18.38 4.53 -12.26
CA THR A 79 17.48 3.93 -13.27
C THR A 79 17.87 2.51 -13.68
N SER A 80 19.11 2.10 -13.40
CA SER A 80 19.65 0.79 -13.72
C SER A 80 19.51 -0.19 -12.55
N VAL A 81 18.92 0.24 -11.43
CA VAL A 81 18.62 -0.60 -10.27
C VAL A 81 17.13 -0.51 -9.94
N ILE A 82 16.55 -1.63 -9.55
CA ILE A 82 15.15 -1.72 -9.16
C ILE A 82 15.11 -2.22 -7.71
N PRO A 83 14.53 -1.47 -6.75
CA PRO A 83 14.39 -1.96 -5.38
C PRO A 83 13.63 -3.27 -5.33
N GLU A 84 14.14 -4.20 -4.54
CA GLU A 84 13.42 -5.40 -4.13
C GLU A 84 12.80 -5.11 -2.77
N PRO A 85 11.47 -4.91 -2.69
CA PRO A 85 10.84 -4.60 -1.41
C PRO A 85 11.03 -5.77 -0.45
N THR A 86 11.29 -5.47 0.83
CA THR A 86 11.37 -6.48 1.88
C THR A 86 10.04 -7.19 2.05
N GLU A 87 10.04 -8.34 2.72
CA GLU A 87 8.78 -9.03 3.03
C GLU A 87 7.88 -8.13 3.90
N GLU A 88 8.43 -7.38 4.86
CA GLU A 88 7.64 -6.41 5.64
C GLU A 88 7.10 -5.27 4.76
N GLU A 89 7.85 -4.74 3.80
CA GLU A 89 7.37 -3.71 2.87
C GLU A 89 6.30 -4.25 1.92
N ARG A 90 6.41 -5.51 1.49
CA ARG A 90 5.36 -6.19 0.71
C ARG A 90 4.10 -6.42 1.56
N ASN A 91 4.28 -6.75 2.83
CA ASN A 91 3.22 -6.95 3.81
C ASN A 91 2.59 -5.61 4.25
N TYR A 92 3.37 -4.52 4.26
CA TYR A 92 2.92 -3.16 4.59
C TYR A 92 2.31 -2.45 3.38
N ALA A 93 2.75 -2.77 2.16
CA ALA A 93 2.08 -2.43 0.91
C ALA A 93 0.79 -3.24 0.70
N ALA A 94 0.06 -3.52 1.79
CA ALA A 94 -1.30 -4.03 1.75
C ALA A 94 -2.12 -3.09 0.86
N MET A 95 -2.49 -3.58 -0.33
CA MET A 95 -3.45 -2.87 -1.17
C MET A 95 -4.77 -2.81 -0.39
N ARG A 96 -5.02 -1.74 0.36
CA ARG A 96 -6.31 -1.58 1.03
C ARG A 96 -7.38 -1.39 -0.05
N LEU A 97 -8.49 -2.10 0.09
CA LEU A 97 -9.66 -1.83 -0.73
C LEU A 97 -10.16 -0.41 -0.45
N SER A 98 -10.61 0.28 -1.49
CA SER A 98 -11.34 1.54 -1.30
C SER A 98 -12.58 1.31 -0.43
N THR A 99 -13.01 2.30 0.35
CA THR A 99 -14.23 2.20 1.20
C THR A 99 -15.46 1.70 0.43
N LYS A 100 -15.58 2.08 -0.85
CA LYS A 100 -16.65 1.61 -1.75
C LYS A 100 -16.55 0.11 -2.03
N ALA A 101 -15.34 -0.38 -2.32
CA ALA A 101 -15.09 -1.79 -2.54
C ALA A 101 -15.27 -2.60 -1.24
N THR A 102 -14.81 -2.07 -0.10
CA THR A 102 -15.07 -2.64 1.22
C THR A 102 -16.57 -2.74 1.53
N ALA A 103 -17.36 -1.70 1.23
CA ALA A 103 -18.81 -1.71 1.44
C ALA A 103 -19.53 -2.77 0.59
N VAL A 104 -19.12 -2.95 -0.67
CA VAL A 104 -19.66 -4.01 -1.54
C VAL A 104 -19.28 -5.39 -1.02
N TYR A 105 -18.02 -5.59 -0.63
CA TYR A 105 -17.55 -6.84 -0.03
C TYR A 105 -18.34 -7.15 1.25
N LEU A 106 -18.48 -6.18 2.15
CA LEU A 106 -19.21 -6.35 3.40
C LEU A 106 -20.68 -6.72 3.17
N ARG A 107 -21.33 -6.10 2.16
CA ARG A 107 -22.70 -6.48 1.78
C ARG A 107 -22.79 -7.92 1.31
N GLN A 108 -21.81 -8.39 0.53
CA GLN A 108 -21.75 -9.78 0.08
C GLN A 108 -21.53 -10.74 1.25
N LEU A 109 -20.59 -10.40 2.15
CA LEU A 109 -20.29 -11.18 3.34
C LEU A 109 -21.53 -11.33 4.23
N LEU A 110 -22.19 -10.22 4.60
CA LEU A 110 -23.40 -10.25 5.43
C LEU A 110 -24.54 -11.07 4.82
N ARG A 111 -24.73 -10.99 3.50
CA ARG A 111 -25.75 -11.81 2.80
C ARG A 111 -25.43 -13.30 2.78
N ARG A 112 -24.14 -13.66 2.74
CA ARG A 112 -23.71 -15.07 2.83
C ARG A 112 -23.87 -15.59 4.25
N THR A 113 -23.50 -14.79 5.24
CA THR A 113 -23.58 -15.17 6.67
C THR A 113 -25.02 -15.21 7.18
N PHE A 114 -25.88 -14.31 6.71
CA PHE A 114 -27.29 -14.25 7.08
C PHE A 114 -28.19 -14.32 5.84
N PRO A 115 -28.41 -15.53 5.29
CA PRO A 115 -29.28 -15.74 4.13
C PRO A 115 -30.70 -15.22 4.39
N GLY A 116 -31.33 -14.67 3.35
CA GLY A 116 -32.71 -14.15 3.42
C GLY A 116 -32.85 -12.73 4.00
N VAL A 117 -31.80 -12.16 4.61
CA VAL A 117 -31.85 -10.81 5.18
C VAL A 117 -31.37 -9.76 4.19
N LYS A 118 -32.13 -8.66 4.04
CA LYS A 118 -31.76 -7.54 3.18
C LYS A 118 -30.89 -6.53 3.93
N PHE A 119 -29.60 -6.54 3.63
CA PHE A 119 -28.66 -5.51 4.10
C PHE A 119 -28.51 -4.36 3.07
N SER A 120 -28.62 -3.13 3.58
CA SER A 120 -28.18 -1.90 2.92
C SER A 120 -26.83 -1.49 3.51
N VAL A 121 -25.80 -1.41 2.69
CA VAL A 121 -24.45 -0.99 3.11
C VAL A 121 -24.08 0.24 2.32
N ARG A 122 -23.86 1.36 3.00
CA ARG A 122 -23.53 2.67 2.41
C ARG A 122 -22.17 3.13 2.91
N CYS A 123 -21.36 3.74 2.05
CA CYS A 123 -20.16 4.46 2.46
C CYS A 123 -20.44 5.98 2.45
N GLY A 124 -19.71 6.75 3.26
CA GLY A 124 -19.82 8.22 3.27
C GLY A 124 -19.64 8.87 1.89
N PRO A 125 -20.27 10.04 1.62
CA PRO A 125 -20.18 10.71 0.33
C PRO A 125 -18.74 11.17 0.01
N LYS A 126 -18.38 11.23 -1.28
CA LYS A 126 -17.08 11.75 -1.75
C LYS A 126 -16.79 13.20 -1.31
N ARG A 127 -17.82 13.98 -1.00
CA ARG A 127 -17.75 15.34 -0.46
C ARG A 127 -18.27 15.32 0.97
N ALA A 128 -17.35 15.30 1.93
CA ALA A 128 -17.66 15.43 3.35
C ALA A 128 -18.09 16.87 3.66
N LYS A 129 -19.36 17.21 3.38
CA LYS A 129 -20.00 18.41 3.93
C LYS A 129 -21.46 18.24 4.32
N GLU A 130 -22.07 17.08 4.09
CA GLU A 130 -23.45 16.84 4.48
C GLU A 130 -23.55 15.54 5.28
N ARG A 131 -23.78 15.70 6.59
CA ARG A 131 -24.10 14.69 7.61
C ARG A 131 -22.97 13.71 7.99
N TYR A 132 -22.32 13.99 9.13
CA TYR A 132 -21.78 13.07 10.15
C TYR A 132 -21.08 11.74 9.75
N LEU A 133 -20.73 11.50 8.49
CA LEU A 133 -20.00 10.30 8.04
C LEU A 133 -18.70 10.74 7.36
N GLU A 134 -17.58 10.39 7.98
CA GLU A 134 -16.26 10.63 7.37
C GLU A 134 -16.06 9.73 6.15
N ARG A 135 -15.12 10.12 5.25
CA ARG A 135 -14.88 9.47 3.95
C ARG A 135 -14.54 7.97 4.02
N TYR A 136 -14.19 7.48 5.22
CA TYR A 136 -13.76 6.11 5.50
C TYR A 136 -14.76 5.32 6.37
N GLU A 137 -15.94 5.88 6.62
CA GLU A 137 -16.98 5.23 7.42
C GLU A 137 -18.01 4.50 6.56
N ILE A 138 -18.55 3.42 7.13
CA ILE A 138 -19.58 2.58 6.51
C ILE A 138 -20.81 2.55 7.42
N THR A 139 -22.00 2.62 6.85
CA THR A 139 -23.27 2.39 7.54
C THR A 139 -23.91 1.12 7.02
N VAL A 140 -24.28 0.22 7.94
CA VAL A 140 -25.03 -1.01 7.65
C VAL A 140 -26.42 -0.88 8.26
N THR A 141 -27.44 -0.99 7.42
CA THR A 141 -28.85 -0.96 7.83
C THR A 141 -29.55 -2.25 7.41
N TRP A 142 -30.36 -2.83 8.30
CA TRP A 142 -31.17 -4.01 8.03
C TRP A 142 -32.42 -4.05 8.91
N SER A 143 -33.42 -4.85 8.50
CA SER A 143 -34.63 -5.16 9.26
C SER A 143 -34.77 -6.66 9.44
N GLY A 144 -35.40 -7.07 10.55
CA GLY A 144 -35.58 -8.49 10.90
C GLY A 144 -34.25 -9.25 11.08
N GLY A 145 -34.33 -10.57 11.26
CA GLY A 145 -33.16 -11.44 11.31
C GLY A 145 -32.17 -11.13 12.45
N PRO A 146 -30.84 -11.12 12.20
CA PRO A 146 -29.81 -11.11 13.22
C PRO A 146 -29.89 -9.87 14.12
N ASN A 147 -29.54 -10.06 15.39
CA ASN A 147 -29.37 -8.96 16.33
C ASN A 147 -28.12 -8.13 15.98
N ARG A 148 -28.00 -6.96 16.62
CA ARG A 148 -26.88 -6.04 16.38
C ARG A 148 -25.53 -6.69 16.69
N THR A 149 -25.45 -7.52 17.72
CA THR A 149 -24.23 -8.23 18.13
C THR A 149 -23.74 -9.19 17.06
N ALA A 150 -24.64 -9.99 16.47
CA ALA A 150 -24.27 -10.93 15.41
C ALA A 150 -23.70 -10.21 14.18
N VAL A 151 -24.29 -9.07 13.80
CA VAL A 151 -23.77 -8.24 12.70
C VAL A 151 -22.44 -7.57 13.10
N ALA A 152 -22.30 -7.15 14.36
CA ALA A 152 -21.04 -6.61 14.89
C ALA A 152 -19.91 -7.65 14.81
N THR A 153 -20.16 -8.91 15.15
CA THR A 153 -19.16 -9.99 15.05
C THR A 153 -18.66 -10.18 13.62
N VAL A 154 -19.54 -10.10 12.62
CA VAL A 154 -19.15 -10.23 11.19
C VAL A 154 -18.35 -9.02 10.70
N THR A 155 -18.62 -7.84 11.27
CA THR A 155 -17.98 -6.58 10.85
C THR A 155 -16.68 -6.27 11.61
N ALA A 156 -16.49 -6.84 12.80
CA ALA A 156 -15.34 -6.57 13.67
C ALA A 156 -13.97 -6.73 12.98
N PRO A 157 -13.72 -7.76 12.14
CA PRO A 157 -12.43 -7.90 11.47
C PRO A 157 -12.09 -6.73 10.53
N LEU A 158 -13.08 -6.01 9.99
CA LEU A 158 -12.85 -4.88 9.09
C LEU A 158 -12.46 -3.59 9.83
N LEU A 159 -12.66 -3.55 11.16
CA LEU A 159 -12.31 -2.44 12.05
C LEU A 159 -10.97 -2.66 12.75
N ALA A 160 -10.42 -3.88 12.68
CA ALA A 160 -9.16 -4.21 13.31
C ALA A 160 -8.03 -3.40 12.66
N SER A 161 -7.22 -2.76 13.50
CA SER A 161 -5.95 -2.18 13.08
C SER A 161 -4.86 -3.14 13.44
N TYR A 162 -4.11 -3.60 12.43
CA TYR A 162 -3.03 -4.55 12.63
C TYR A 162 -1.71 -3.81 12.81
N GLY A 163 -1.20 -3.78 14.04
CA GLY A 163 0.00 -3.04 14.42
C GLY A 163 1.28 -3.88 14.37
N SER A 164 1.15 -5.21 14.42
CA SER A 164 2.28 -6.13 14.39
C SER A 164 2.19 -7.12 13.21
N PRO A 165 3.33 -7.68 12.74
CA PRO A 165 3.35 -8.71 11.69
C PRO A 165 2.74 -10.05 12.14
N GLU A 166 2.72 -10.31 13.45
CA GLU A 166 2.29 -11.57 14.07
C GLU A 166 0.77 -11.66 14.23
N GLU A 167 0.05 -10.53 14.13
CA GLU A 167 -1.39 -10.53 14.20
C GLU A 167 -2.01 -11.20 12.96
N CYS A 168 -2.96 -12.11 13.19
CA CYS A 168 -3.73 -12.75 12.12
C CYS A 168 -4.55 -11.72 11.33
N ARG A 169 -3.99 -11.27 10.20
CA ARG A 169 -4.65 -10.36 9.27
C ARG A 169 -5.75 -11.09 8.48
N PRO A 170 -6.82 -10.39 8.06
CA PRO A 170 -7.81 -10.94 7.17
C PRO A 170 -7.13 -11.26 5.84
N ALA A 171 -7.48 -12.41 5.27
CA ALA A 171 -7.02 -12.75 3.93
C ALA A 171 -7.42 -11.66 2.93
N TRP A 172 -6.54 -11.37 1.97
CA TRP A 172 -6.87 -10.47 0.88
C TRP A 172 -8.06 -11.01 0.09
N VAL A 173 -8.97 -10.11 -0.29
CA VAL A 173 -10.19 -10.46 -1.00
C VAL A 173 -10.21 -9.80 -2.37
N SER A 174 -10.91 -10.44 -3.31
CA SER A 174 -11.23 -9.84 -4.60
C SER A 174 -12.72 -9.52 -4.67
N VAL A 175 -13.06 -8.28 -5.04
CA VAL A 175 -14.44 -7.81 -5.15
C VAL A 175 -14.64 -7.06 -6.46
N THR A 176 -15.79 -7.27 -7.10
CA THR A 176 -16.17 -6.55 -8.32
C THR A 176 -17.11 -5.40 -7.99
N VAL A 177 -16.76 -4.19 -8.42
CA VAL A 177 -17.56 -2.97 -8.25
C VAL A 177 -17.71 -2.32 -9.62
N GLU A 178 -18.94 -2.08 -10.07
CA GLU A 178 -19.22 -1.40 -11.35
C GLU A 178 -18.45 -2.03 -12.54
N GLY A 179 -18.39 -3.37 -12.57
CA GLY A 179 -17.70 -4.13 -13.63
C GLY A 179 -16.17 -4.19 -13.51
N ARG A 180 -15.56 -3.54 -12.52
CA ARG A 180 -14.11 -3.58 -12.28
C ARG A 180 -13.77 -4.46 -11.08
N ARG A 181 -12.76 -5.32 -11.24
CA ARG A 181 -12.25 -6.16 -10.15
C ARG A 181 -11.22 -5.38 -9.32
N HIS A 182 -11.40 -5.39 -8.01
CA HIS A 182 -10.49 -4.83 -7.03
C HIS A 182 -9.93 -5.96 -6.18
N TYR A 183 -8.66 -5.85 -5.78
CA TYR A 183 -7.98 -6.82 -4.93
C TYR A 183 -7.34 -6.10 -3.76
N GLY A 184 -7.47 -6.65 -2.56
CA GLY A 184 -6.92 -6.01 -1.38
C GLY A 184 -7.50 -6.44 -0.04
N GLU A 185 -7.00 -5.81 1.01
CA GLU A 185 -7.51 -5.98 2.37
C GLU A 185 -8.75 -5.09 2.59
N PRO A 186 -9.89 -5.66 3.02
CA PRO A 186 -11.07 -4.87 3.37
C PRO A 186 -10.88 -4.22 4.74
N SER A 187 -10.92 -2.88 4.79
CA SER A 187 -10.85 -2.11 6.05
C SER A 187 -11.80 -0.91 6.04
N ALA A 188 -12.24 -0.50 7.23
CA ALA A 188 -13.06 0.67 7.49
C ALA A 188 -12.62 1.38 8.77
N LEU A 189 -12.80 2.70 8.83
CA LEU A 189 -12.49 3.48 10.04
C LEU A 189 -13.54 3.24 11.14
N ALA A 190 -14.81 3.26 10.74
CA ALA A 190 -15.95 2.98 11.61
C ALA A 190 -17.07 2.31 10.80
N ILE A 191 -17.86 1.46 11.49
CA ILE A 191 -19.04 0.81 10.92
C ILE A 191 -20.24 1.10 11.84
N HIS A 192 -21.17 1.91 11.33
CA HIS A 192 -22.41 2.27 12.01
C HIS A 192 -23.48 1.22 11.73
N LEU A 193 -24.00 0.59 12.78
CA LEU A 193 -24.99 -0.48 12.68
C LEU A 193 -26.39 0.02 13.05
N ASN A 194 -27.32 -0.02 12.10
CA ASN A 194 -28.69 0.46 12.24
C ASN A 194 -29.69 -0.67 11.97
N ARG A 195 -30.21 -1.29 13.03
CA ARG A 195 -31.32 -2.25 12.92
C ARG A 195 -32.65 -1.49 13.00
N THR A 196 -33.45 -1.54 11.94
CA THR A 196 -34.80 -0.96 11.97
C THR A 196 -35.78 -1.96 12.56
N ALA A 197 -36.80 -1.47 13.28
CA ALA A 197 -37.95 -2.29 13.64
C ALA A 197 -38.59 -2.84 12.35
N ALA A 198 -39.01 -4.11 12.40
CA ALA A 198 -39.72 -4.75 11.30
C ALA A 198 -41.17 -4.25 11.25
#